data_AF-A0A920LZH1-F1
#
_entry.id   AF-A0A920LZH1-F1
#
_cell.length_a   1.000
_cell.length_b   1.000
_cell.length_c   1.000
_cell.angle_alpha   90.00
_cell.angle_beta   90.00
_cell.angle_gamma   90.00
#
_symmetry.space_group_name_H-M   'P 1'
#
loop_
_entity.id
_entity.type
_entity.pdbx_description
1 polymer ?
#
loop_
_entity_poly.entity_id
_entity_poly.type
_entity_poly.pdbx_seq_one_letter_code
_entity_poly.pdbx_strand_id
1 'polypeptide(L)'
;MKKIHNFLLYFFIIAFSFILVKLSYTQSLESVINSKNRTPSYVERDKYRNPLNTLSFFKLKNNMKVIELQPSGGNSPGGWYTEILAPYLKK
;
A
#
# COMPACT_ATOMS: atom_id res chain seq x y z
N MET A 1 -12.36 -45.35 -2.48
CA MET A 1 -11.05 -44.66 -2.40
C MET A 1 -10.96 -43.41 -3.28
N LYS A 2 -11.32 -43.46 -4.58
CA LYS A 2 -11.28 -42.28 -5.49
C LYS A 2 -12.07 -41.05 -5.00
N LYS A 3 -13.24 -41.23 -4.38
CA LYS A 3 -14.05 -40.11 -3.82
C LYS A 3 -13.33 -39.33 -2.71
N ILE A 4 -12.60 -40.00 -1.83
CA ILE A 4 -11.81 -39.37 -0.75
C ILE A 4 -10.59 -38.65 -1.32
N HIS A 5 -9.93 -39.23 -2.31
CA HIS A 5 -8.82 -38.60 -3.00
C HIS A 5 -9.26 -37.30 -3.70
N ASN A 6 -10.40 -37.34 -4.40
CA ASN A 6 -10.96 -36.15 -5.05
C ASN A 6 -11.35 -35.08 -4.02
N PHE A 7 -11.95 -35.48 -2.89
CA PHE A 7 -12.29 -34.55 -1.80
C PHE A 7 -11.05 -33.85 -1.23
N LEU A 8 -9.97 -34.61 -0.96
CA LEU A 8 -8.71 -34.05 -0.49
C LEU A 8 -8.05 -33.13 -1.52
N LEU A 9 -8.12 -33.48 -2.81
CA LEU A 9 -7.62 -32.65 -3.90
C LEU A 9 -8.36 -31.30 -3.97
N TYR A 10 -9.69 -31.31 -3.91
CA TYR A 10 -10.48 -30.07 -3.90
C TYR A 10 -10.20 -29.21 -2.66
N PHE A 11 -10.05 -29.84 -1.49
CA PHE A 11 -9.67 -29.14 -0.27
C PHE A 11 -8.31 -28.45 -0.42
N PHE A 12 -7.32 -29.14 -0.99
CA PHE A 12 -6.00 -28.55 -1.25
C PHE A 12 -6.04 -27.41 -2.26
N ILE A 13 -6.82 -27.52 -3.35
CA ILE A 13 -6.97 -26.45 -4.35
C ILE A 13 -7.61 -25.22 -3.72
N ILE A 14 -8.65 -25.40 -2.88
CA ILE A 14 -9.32 -24.31 -2.17
C ILE A 14 -8.36 -23.67 -1.16
N ALA A 15 -7.65 -24.45 -0.36
CA ALA A 15 -6.67 -23.92 0.59
C ALA A 15 -5.53 -23.16 -0.11
N PHE A 16 -5.07 -23.66 -1.27
CA PHE A 16 -4.04 -23.02 -2.08
C PHE A 16 -4.51 -21.70 -2.69
N SER A 17 -5.78 -21.60 -3.13
CA SER A 17 -6.32 -20.35 -3.67
C SER A 17 -6.34 -19.22 -2.62
N PHE A 18 -6.65 -19.55 -1.35
CA PHE A 18 -6.57 -18.59 -0.24
C PHE A 18 -5.14 -18.09 0.00
N ILE A 19 -4.13 -18.94 -0.18
CA ILE A 19 -2.71 -18.55 -0.07
C ILE A 19 -2.32 -17.60 -1.22
N LEU A 20 -2.75 -17.89 -2.45
CA LEU A 20 -2.47 -17.05 -3.62
C LEU A 20 -3.07 -15.64 -3.49
N VAL A 21 -4.28 -15.52 -2.92
CA VAL A 21 -4.92 -14.22 -2.67
C VAL A 21 -4.13 -13.39 -1.65
N LYS A 22 -3.62 -14.02 -0.58
CA LYS A 22 -2.77 -13.31 0.40
C LYS A 22 -1.45 -12.83 -0.21
N LEU A 23 -0.84 -13.62 -1.09
CA LEU A 23 0.38 -13.22 -1.80
C LEU A 23 0.14 -12.03 -2.75
N SER A 24 -1.08 -11.88 -3.27
CA SER A 24 -1.46 -10.81 -4.19
C SER A 24 -1.86 -9.50 -3.50
N TYR A 25 -1.68 -9.39 -2.17
CA TYR A 25 -2.08 -8.20 -1.42
C TYR A 25 -1.23 -6.98 -1.83
N THR A 26 -1.74 -6.17 -2.75
CA THR A 26 -1.21 -4.84 -3.03
C THR A 26 -1.58 -3.90 -1.88
N GLN A 27 -0.60 -3.17 -1.36
CA GLN A 27 -0.85 -2.18 -0.33
C GLN A 27 -1.77 -1.09 -0.89
N SER A 28 -2.90 -0.82 -0.22
CA SER A 28 -3.81 0.25 -0.65
C SER A 28 -3.26 1.62 -0.27
N LEU A 29 -3.60 2.66 -1.03
CA LEU A 29 -3.16 4.02 -0.74
C LEU A 29 -3.56 4.46 0.69
N GLU A 30 -4.78 4.13 1.09
CA GLU A 30 -5.28 4.39 2.45
C GLU A 30 -4.49 3.64 3.54
N SER A 31 -4.13 2.38 3.29
CA SER A 31 -3.31 1.61 4.25
C SER A 31 -1.89 2.17 4.40
N VAL A 32 -1.33 2.75 3.34
CA VAL A 32 -0.03 3.44 3.40
C VAL A 32 -0.13 4.74 4.19
N ILE A 33 -1.15 5.56 3.91
CA ILE A 33 -1.39 6.83 4.61
C ILE A 33 -1.54 6.59 6.12
N ASN A 34 -2.28 5.56 6.51
CA ASN A 34 -2.54 5.19 7.90
C ASN A 34 -1.44 4.30 8.52
N SER A 35 -0.29 4.15 7.87
CA SER A 35 0.80 3.30 8.35
C SER A 35 1.42 3.85 9.65
N LYS A 36 1.64 2.95 10.62
CA LYS A 36 2.34 3.28 11.88
C LYS A 36 3.82 3.65 11.69
N ASN A 37 4.39 3.37 10.51
CA ASN A 37 5.78 3.66 10.19
C ASN A 37 6.01 5.11 9.73
N ARG A 38 4.95 5.92 9.64
CA ARG A 38 5.01 7.34 9.29
C ARG A 38 5.55 8.15 10.48
N THR A 39 6.32 9.19 10.20
CA THR A 39 6.78 10.13 11.23
C THR A 39 5.56 10.78 11.92
N PRO A 40 5.43 10.76 13.26
CA PRO A 40 4.24 11.27 13.94
C PRO A 40 3.90 12.73 13.62
N SER A 41 4.91 13.61 13.59
CA SER A 41 4.74 15.02 13.21
C SER A 41 4.32 15.22 11.75
N TYR A 42 4.48 14.21 10.89
CA TYR A 42 3.98 14.24 9.53
C TYR A 42 2.50 13.86 9.50
N VAL A 43 2.11 12.82 10.23
CA VAL A 43 0.70 12.40 10.38
C VAL A 43 -0.19 13.52 10.91
N GLU A 44 0.30 14.32 11.85
CA GLU A 44 -0.45 15.49 12.38
C GLU A 44 -0.85 16.50 11.30
N ARG A 45 -0.14 16.51 10.16
CA ARG A 45 -0.39 17.43 9.05
C ARG A 45 -1.40 16.89 8.04
N ASP A 46 -1.80 15.63 8.15
CA ASP A 46 -2.72 14.96 7.22
C ASP A 46 -4.09 15.64 7.20
N LYS A 47 -4.54 16.17 8.34
CA LYS A 47 -5.78 16.96 8.44
C LYS A 47 -5.79 18.23 7.58
N TYR A 48 -4.62 18.80 7.29
CA TYR A 48 -4.48 19.98 6.44
C TYR A 48 -4.19 19.61 4.98
N ARG A 49 -3.43 18.53 4.76
CA ARG A 49 -2.97 18.10 3.43
C ARG A 49 -3.94 17.16 2.72
N ASN A 50 -4.86 16.52 3.45
CA ASN A 50 -5.86 15.60 2.91
C ASN A 50 -5.27 14.56 1.93
N PRO A 51 -4.24 13.77 2.35
CA PRO A 51 -3.44 12.94 1.44
C PRO A 51 -4.26 12.05 0.51
N LEU A 52 -5.28 11.38 1.07
CA LEU A 52 -6.10 10.46 0.31
C LEU A 52 -6.84 11.18 -0.81
N ASN A 53 -7.50 12.30 -0.50
CA ASN A 53 -8.24 13.09 -1.48
C ASN A 53 -7.31 13.69 -2.54
N THR A 54 -6.19 14.27 -2.12
CA THR A 54 -5.22 14.87 -3.06
C THR A 54 -4.63 13.84 -4.01
N LEU A 55 -4.13 12.71 -3.51
CA LEU A 55 -3.51 11.69 -4.36
C LEU A 55 -4.54 10.95 -5.22
N SER A 56 -5.79 10.81 -4.72
CA SER A 56 -6.92 10.28 -5.51
C SER A 56 -7.35 11.23 -6.63
N PHE A 57 -7.33 12.55 -6.39
CA PHE A 57 -7.61 13.56 -7.42
C PHE A 57 -6.63 13.43 -8.61
N PHE A 58 -5.34 13.20 -8.33
CA PHE A 58 -4.33 12.91 -9.36
C PHE A 58 -4.45 11.50 -9.97
N LYS A 59 -5.40 10.68 -9.50
CA LYS A 59 -5.59 9.29 -9.93
C LYS A 59 -4.30 8.47 -9.82
N LEU A 60 -3.55 8.70 -8.73
CA LEU A 60 -2.29 8.00 -8.48
C LEU A 60 -2.51 6.48 -8.50
N LYS A 61 -1.61 5.75 -9.19
CA LYS A 61 -1.59 4.29 -9.23
C LYS A 61 -0.21 3.79 -8.81
N ASN A 62 -0.17 2.63 -8.16
CA ASN A 62 1.06 1.99 -7.67
C ASN A 62 2.11 1.70 -8.77
N ASN A 63 1.72 1.68 -10.04
CA ASN A 63 2.61 1.42 -11.18
C ASN A 63 3.16 2.70 -11.86
N MET A 64 2.81 3.89 -11.37
CA MET A 64 3.30 5.15 -11.91
C MET A 64 4.75 5.43 -11.50
N LYS A 65 5.48 6.19 -12.32
CA LYS A 65 6.75 6.80 -11.94
C LYS A 65 6.50 8.25 -11.55
N VAL A 66 6.81 8.60 -10.30
CA VAL A 66 6.56 9.92 -9.74
C VAL A 66 7.88 10.56 -9.32
N ILE A 67 8.05 11.83 -9.63
CA ILE A 67 9.14 12.66 -9.11
C ILE A 67 8.56 13.68 -8.13
N GLU A 68 9.12 13.74 -6.93
CA GLU A 68 8.79 14.77 -5.94
C GLU A 68 9.80 15.91 -6.11
N LEU A 69 9.35 17.07 -6.60
CA LEU A 69 10.25 18.20 -6.91
C LEU A 69 10.84 18.83 -5.66
N GLN A 70 10.09 18.85 -4.57
CA GLN A 70 10.51 19.39 -3.28
C GLN A 70 10.16 18.39 -2.18
N PRO A 71 10.98 17.34 -2.00
CA PRO A 71 10.67 16.30 -1.03
C PRO A 71 10.81 16.84 0.39
N SER A 72 11.88 17.58 0.69
CA SER A 72 12.08 18.16 2.02
C SER A 72 11.55 19.60 2.13
N GLY A 73 11.04 19.93 3.32
CA GLY A 73 10.84 21.31 3.76
C GLY A 73 11.75 21.62 4.95
N GLY A 74 12.59 22.66 4.83
CA GLY A 74 13.47 23.11 5.91
C GLY A 74 14.60 22.11 6.23
N ASN A 75 14.81 21.82 7.52
CA ASN A 75 15.91 20.99 8.02
C ASN A 75 15.58 19.49 8.15
N SER A 76 14.46 19.03 7.57
CA SER A 76 14.03 17.62 7.71
C SER A 76 14.71 16.73 6.66
N PRO A 77 15.24 15.55 7.02
CA PRO A 77 15.92 14.66 6.06
C PRO A 77 14.95 13.94 5.10
N GLY A 78 13.65 13.86 5.42
CA GLY A 78 12.65 13.15 4.62
C GLY A 78 11.44 14.01 4.27
N GLY A 79 10.74 13.66 3.19
CA GLY A 79 9.55 14.37 2.75
C GLY A 79 8.23 13.84 3.25
N TRP A 80 7.24 14.73 3.41
CA TRP A 80 5.91 14.35 3.85
C TRP A 80 5.22 13.40 2.87
N TYR A 81 5.27 13.72 1.57
CA TYR A 81 4.70 12.85 0.55
C TYR A 81 5.60 11.66 0.31
N THR A 82 6.91 11.80 0.45
CA THR A 82 7.86 10.68 0.30
C THR A 82 7.48 9.48 1.17
N GLU A 83 7.09 9.67 2.43
CA GLU A 83 6.68 8.55 3.31
C GLU A 83 5.39 7.84 2.87
N ILE A 84 4.58 8.44 2.00
CA ILE A 84 3.42 7.81 1.37
C ILE A 84 3.80 7.23 0.01
N LEU A 85 4.43 8.03 -0.85
CA LEU A 85 4.75 7.69 -2.22
C LEU A 85 5.74 6.52 -2.31
N ALA A 86 6.79 6.53 -1.50
CA ALA A 86 7.83 5.50 -1.55
C ALA A 86 7.29 4.07 -1.32
N PRO A 87 6.52 3.78 -0.25
CA PRO A 87 5.91 2.46 -0.08
C PRO A 87 4.76 2.20 -1.05
N TYR A 88 3.96 3.20 -1.45
CA TYR A 88 2.82 2.98 -2.36
C TYR A 88 3.24 2.64 -3.80
N LEU A 89 4.36 3.20 -4.26
CA LEU A 89 4.92 2.98 -5.59
C LEU A 89 5.98 1.86 -5.61
N LYS A 90 6.22 1.20 -4.48
CA LYS A 90 7.18 0.11 -4.35
C LYS A 90 6.65 -1.11 -5.12
N LYS A 91 7.53 -1.71 -5.93
CA LYS A 91 7.28 -2.99 -6.60
C LYS A 91 7.39 -4.15 -5.62
#